data_AF-A0A2P4X924-F1
#
_entry.id   AF-A0A2P4X924-F1
#
_cell.length_a   1.000
_cell.length_b   1.000
_cell.length_c   1.000
_cell.angle_alpha   90.00
_cell.angle_beta   90.00
_cell.angle_gamma   90.00
#
_symmetry.space_group_name_H-M   'P 1'
#
loop_
_entity.id
_entity.type
_entity.pdbx_description
1 polymer ?
#
loop_
_entity_poly.entity_id
_entity_poly.type
_entity_poly.pdbx_seq_one_letter_code
_entity_poly.pdbx_strand_id
1 'polypeptide(L)' 'MVVGGETNYHAEREFIVFDDSKLHLAYNHHPESTRLVLIIDFYRPDHLPRGRARGGHSDELDEFIETFGSQTLLNGGEN' A
#
# COMPACT_ATOMS: atom_id res chain seq x y z
N MET A 1 6.51 -2.49 11.31
CA MET A 1 5.95 -1.42 10.47
C MET A 1 6.49 -0.12 11.03
N VAL A 2 7.21 0.65 10.24
CA VAL A 2 7.69 1.99 10.62
C VAL A 2 6.85 3.00 9.86
N VAL A 3 6.28 3.99 10.53
CA VAL A 3 5.47 5.06 9.90
C VAL A 3 5.85 6.38 10.54
N GLY A 4 6.35 7.33 9.74
CA GLY A 4 6.75 8.65 10.25
C GLY A 4 7.84 8.60 11.33
N GLY A 5 8.67 7.55 11.34
CA GLY A 5 9.72 7.33 12.35
C GLY A 5 9.28 6.50 13.57
N GLU A 6 7.99 6.22 13.74
CA GLU A 6 7.48 5.38 14.82
C GLU A 6 7.41 3.92 14.42
N THR A 7 7.81 3.01 15.32
CA THR A 7 7.84 1.57 15.07
C THR A 7 6.69 0.85 15.77
N ASN A 8 5.90 0.10 15.01
CA ASN A 8 4.82 -0.77 15.47
C ASN A 8 4.99 -2.19 14.93
N TYR A 9 4.72 -3.22 15.74
CA TYR A 9 4.87 -4.62 15.36
C TYR A 9 3.49 -5.27 15.14
N HIS A 10 3.36 -6.06 14.07
CA HIS A 10 2.15 -6.85 13.85
C HIS A 10 2.08 -7.97 14.89
N ALA A 11 0.89 -8.21 15.41
CA ALA A 11 0.54 -9.38 16.18
C ALA A 11 -0.68 -10.05 15.54
N GLU A 12 -0.80 -11.37 15.70
CA GLU A 12 -1.93 -12.10 15.12
C GLU A 12 -3.25 -11.57 15.67
N ARG A 13 -4.23 -11.30 14.79
CA ARG A 13 -5.57 -10.76 15.11
C ARG A 13 -5.58 -9.35 15.71
N GLU A 14 -4.44 -8.65 15.71
CA GLU A 14 -4.34 -7.25 16.09
C GLU A 14 -4.31 -6.34 14.85
N PHE A 15 -4.78 -5.11 15.02
CA PHE A 15 -4.84 -4.12 13.95
C PHE A 15 -3.76 -3.04 14.13
N ILE A 16 -3.14 -2.66 13.02
CA ILE A 16 -2.33 -1.44 12.93
C ILE A 16 -3.07 -0.52 11.95
N VAL A 17 -3.43 0.67 12.40
CA VAL A 17 -4.00 1.71 11.54
C VAL A 17 -2.95 2.79 11.33
N PHE A 18 -2.65 3.11 10.08
CA PHE A 18 -1.67 4.13 9.73
C PHE A 18 -2.06 4.89 8.47
N ASP A 19 -1.44 6.05 8.28
CA ASP A 19 -1.57 6.89 7.09
C ASP A 19 -0.44 6.55 6.13
N ASP A 20 -0.75 5.84 5.05
CA ASP A 20 0.19 5.38 4.02
C ASP A 20 0.81 6.53 3.21
N SER A 21 0.23 7.73 3.28
CA SER A 21 0.83 8.93 2.67
C SER A 21 2.06 9.46 3.42
N LYS A 22 2.33 8.96 4.64
CA LYS A 22 3.58 9.22 5.36
C LYS A 22 4.67 8.24 4.90
N LEU A 23 5.94 8.65 5.01
CA LEU A 23 7.06 7.74 4.79
C LEU A 23 6.92 6.51 5.70
N HIS A 24 6.87 5.34 5.10
CA HIS A 24 6.59 4.10 5.79
C HIS A 24 7.43 2.94 5.26
N LEU A 25 7.78 2.01 6.14
CA LEU A 25 8.59 0.83 5.82
C LEU A 25 8.04 -0.41 6.51
N ALA A 26 8.03 -1.53 5.80
CA ALA A 26 7.68 -2.82 6.35
C ALA A 26 8.85 -3.80 6.19
N TYR A 27 9.25 -4.43 7.28
CA TYR A 27 10.36 -5.39 7.30
C TYR A 27 9.90 -6.75 7.80
N ASN A 28 10.51 -7.82 7.32
CA ASN A 28 10.36 -9.17 7.86
C ASN A 28 11.77 -9.75 8.10
N HIS A 29 12.20 -9.77 9.36
CA HIS A 29 13.55 -10.24 9.73
C HIS A 29 13.57 -11.71 10.17
N HIS A 30 12.42 -12.40 10.12
CA HIS A 30 12.38 -13.81 10.49
C HIS A 30 13.11 -14.64 9.42
N PRO A 31 14.03 -15.53 9.80
CA PRO A 31 14.85 -16.27 8.83
C PRO A 31 14.02 -17.16 7.91
N GLU A 32 12.98 -17.81 8.45
CA GLU A 32 12.26 -18.89 7.74
C GLU A 32 10.73 -18.69 7.66
N SER A 33 10.19 -17.59 8.17
CA SER A 33 8.74 -17.43 8.30
C SER A 33 8.23 -16.28 7.46
N THR A 34 7.20 -16.57 6.68
CA THR A 34 6.46 -15.58 5.91
C THR A 34 5.54 -14.80 6.84
N ARG A 35 5.60 -13.47 6.76
CA ARG A 35 4.60 -12.61 7.40
C ARG A 35 3.42 -12.39 6.45
N LEU A 36 2.26 -12.94 6.80
CA LEU A 36 1.01 -12.71 6.10
C LEU A 36 0.24 -11.58 6.80
N VAL A 37 -0.23 -10.60 6.03
CA VAL A 37 -1.03 -9.47 6.53
C VAL A 37 -2.23 -9.24 5.62
N LEU A 38 -3.38 -8.91 6.21
CA LEU A 38 -4.54 -8.41 5.47
C LEU A 38 -4.49 -6.88 5.48
N ILE A 39 -4.46 -6.27 4.31
CA ILE A 39 -4.50 -4.82 4.14
C ILE A 39 -5.91 -4.44 3.70
N ILE A 40 -6.48 -3.42 4.35
CA ILE A 40 -7.82 -2.91 4.07
C ILE A 40 -7.70 -1.40 3.94
N ASP A 41 -8.05 -0.87 2.77
CA ASP A 41 -8.06 0.56 2.52
C ASP A 41 -9.36 1.19 3.02
N PHE A 42 -9.25 2.33 3.69
CA PHE A 42 -10.38 3.11 4.16
C PHE A 42 -10.38 4.50 3.52
N TYR A 43 -11.56 5.05 3.27
CA TYR A 43 -11.69 6.47 2.93
C TYR A 43 -11.08 7.33 4.04
N ARG A 44 -10.24 8.30 3.64
CA ARG A 44 -9.64 9.26 4.58
C ARG A 44 -10.75 10.05 5.29
N PRO A 45 -10.82 10.02 6.64
CA PRO A 45 -11.75 10.83 7.40
C PRO A 45 -11.54 12.33 7.17
N ASP A 46 -12.64 13.11 7.12
CA ASP A 46 -12.59 14.55 6.83
C ASP A 46 -11.80 15.38 7.86
N HIS A 47 -11.69 14.88 9.09
CA HIS A 47 -10.96 15.56 10.17
C HIS A 47 -9.43 15.37 10.09
N LEU A 48 -8.93 14.49 9.21
CA LEU A 48 -7.50 14.32 9.00
C LEU A 48 -6.99 15.27 7.90
N PRO A 49 -5.82 15.92 8.10
CA PRO A 49 -5.27 16.80 7.09
C PRO A 49 -4.97 16.01 5.81
N ARG A 50 -5.32 16.58 4.66
CA ARG A 50 -4.96 15.99 3.37
C ARG A 50 -3.45 16.02 3.20
N GLY A 51 -2.92 14.94 2.60
CA GLY A 51 -1.53 14.89 2.16
C GLY A 51 -1.16 16.09 1.30
N ARG A 52 0.11 16.52 1.38
CA ARG A 52 0.63 17.66 0.62
C ARG A 52 1.06 17.30 -0.81
N ALA A 53 0.93 16.03 -1.19
CA ALA A 53 1.23 15.56 -2.54
C ALA A 53 0.27 16.25 -3.52
N ARG A 54 0.84 17.10 -4.38
CA ARG A 54 0.12 17.78 -5.47
C ARG A 54 0.40 17.15 -6.84
N GLY A 55 1.39 16.26 -6.92
CA GLY A 55 1.70 15.51 -8.13
C GLY A 55 0.75 14.33 -8.25
N GLY A 56 0.11 14.20 -9.42
CA GLY A 56 -0.57 12.98 -9.83
C GLY A 56 0.44 11.92 -10.24
N HIS A 57 0.03 11.04 -11.15
CA HIS A 57 0.95 10.12 -11.80
C HIS A 57 1.98 10.91 -12.64
N SER A 58 3.18 10.35 -12.78
CA SER A 58 4.08 10.79 -13.84
C SER A 58 3.68 10.08 -15.14
N ASP A 59 4.05 10.65 -16.29
CA ASP A 59 3.75 10.06 -17.60
C ASP A 59 4.27 8.62 -17.69
N GLU A 60 5.41 8.30 -17.05
CA GLU A 60 5.98 6.96 -17.00
C GLU A 60 5.17 5.99 -16.12
N LEU A 61 4.54 6.48 -15.04
CA LEU A 61 3.66 5.67 -14.20
C LEU A 61 2.34 5.39 -14.91
N ASP A 62 1.80 6.37 -15.65
CA ASP A 62 0.62 6.17 -16.50
C ASP A 62 0.90 5.14 -17.60
N GLU A 63 2.03 5.24 -18.30
CA GLU A 63 2.44 4.27 -19.33
C GLU A 63 2.59 2.85 -18.75
N PHE A 64 3.13 2.72 -17.53
CA PHE A 64 3.20 1.45 -16.82
C PHE A 64 1.81 0.89 -16.49
N ILE A 65 0.92 1.72 -15.94
CA ILE A 65 -0.45 1.32 -15.57
C ILE A 65 -1.24 0.90 -16.82
N GLU A 66 -1.12 1.62 -17.94
CA GLU A 66 -1.79 1.27 -19.20
C GLU A 66 -1.29 -0.07 -19.75
N THR A 67 0.03 -0.30 -19.72
CA THR A 67 0.65 -1.54 -20.22
C THR A 67 0.20 -2.76 -19.41
N PHE A 68 0.18 -2.65 -18.08
CA PHE A 68 -0.18 -3.77 -17.19
C PHE A 68 -1.69 -3.94 -16.96
N GLY A 69 -2.44 -2.83 -16.93
CA GLY A 69 -3.90 -2.83 -16.84
C GLY A 69 -4.54 -3.50 -18.06
N SER A 70 -3.98 -3.24 -19.26
CA SER A 70 -4.43 -3.87 -20.50
C SER A 70 -4.11 -5.37 -20.55
N GLN A 71 -2.94 -5.80 -20.04
CA GLN A 71 -2.60 -7.23 -19.98
C GLN A 71 -3.48 -8.02 -19.00
N THR A 72 -3.95 -7.39 -17.93
CA THR A 72 -4.83 -8.04 -16.95
C THR A 72 -6.25 -8.24 -17.51
N LEU A 73 -6.74 -7.32 -18.36
CA LEU A 73 -8.03 -7.45 -19.04
C LEU A 73 -8.00 -8.47 -20.19
N LEU A 74 -6.86 -8.62 -20.89
CA LEU A 74 -6.72 -9.58 -21.99
C LEU A 74 -6.54 -11.03 -21.51
N ASN A 75 -5.97 -11.26 -20.33
CA ASN A 75 -5.81 -12.60 -19.75
C ASN A 75 -7.04 -13.10 -18.94
N GLY A 76 -8.05 -12.25 -18.72
CA GLY A 76 -9.30 -12.61 -18.03
C GLY A 76 -10.44 -13.06 -18.96
N GLY A 77 -10.19 -13.12 -20.27
CA GLY A 77 -11.19 -13.42 -21.30
C GLY A 77 -11.17 -14.84 -21.87
N GLU A 78 -10.32 -15.74 -21.36
CA GLU A 78 -10.34 -17.17 -21.74
C GLU A 78 -10.80 -18.02 -20.56
N ASN A 79 -12.11 -18.24 -20.49
CA ASN A 79 -12.77 -19.49 -20.10
C ASN A 79 -14.22 -19.47 -20.58
#